data_AF-K9QAM7-F1
#
_entry.id   AF-K9QAM7-F1
#
_cell.length_a   1.000
_cell.length_b   1.000
_cell.length_c   1.000
_cell.angle_alpha   90.00
_cell.angle_beta   90.00
_cell.angle_gamma   90.00
#
_symmetry.space_group_name_H-M   'P 1'
#
loop_
_entity.id
_entity.type
_entity.pdbx_description
1 polymer ?
#
loop_
_entity_poly.entity_id
_entity_poly.type
_entity_poly.pdbx_seq_one_letter_code
_entity_poly.pdbx_strand_id
1 'polypeptide(L)'
;MNHKLFYYEFEIKYYQWRLKEAEKEYETAFERLSGMKSYFAREIVEVISRFSQKEQSKILPILIKKSEGEFLNNLSIKITDEEEVIFNNFYVKTKNEDLRKILSEQNKRLKKYSKRFLRKVIINALDEILQPKFYADICFDQQISKNWKISTFVIIDNNSSYYYSHIITKLNEDNTETRIGPFTINLSTWLGLYPSGWVFENEQDVYKSANTIALLCKYFIDSFQEWNID
;
A
#
# COMPACT_ATOMS: atom_id res chain seq x y z
N MET A 1 -2.37 2.08 31.45
CA MET A 1 -1.75 3.20 30.71
C MET A 1 -2.45 3.28 29.35
N ASN A 2 -2.95 4.46 28.97
CA ASN A 2 -4.04 4.61 27.98
C ASN A 2 -3.73 4.02 26.60
N HIS A 3 -4.60 3.15 26.08
CA HIS A 3 -4.60 2.69 24.67
C HIS A 3 -4.41 3.84 23.65
N LYS A 4 -4.88 5.06 23.98
CA LYS A 4 -4.70 6.27 23.17
C LYS A 4 -3.25 6.72 23.00
N LEU A 5 -2.41 6.64 24.05
CA LEU A 5 -0.99 7.04 23.98
C LEU A 5 -0.19 6.06 23.12
N PHE A 6 -0.52 4.78 23.23
CA PHE A 6 0.16 3.72 22.50
C PHE A 6 -0.18 3.75 20.99
N TYR A 7 -1.45 3.97 20.66
CA TYR A 7 -1.90 4.16 19.28
C TYR A 7 -1.15 5.33 18.61
N TYR A 8 -0.93 6.42 19.36
CA TYR A 8 -0.21 7.60 18.90
C TYR A 8 1.28 7.36 18.58
N GLU A 9 1.99 6.57 19.39
CA GLU A 9 3.40 6.22 19.11
C GLU A 9 3.56 5.39 17.83
N PHE A 10 2.67 4.42 17.63
CA PHE A 10 2.63 3.66 16.38
C PHE A 10 2.33 4.58 15.19
N GLU A 11 1.30 5.42 15.29
CA GLU A 11 0.90 6.31 14.18
C GLU A 11 2.03 7.26 13.77
N ILE A 12 2.80 7.80 14.72
CA ILE A 12 3.98 8.61 14.42
C ILE A 12 5.04 7.82 13.66
N LYS A 13 5.43 6.63 14.17
CA LYS A 13 6.45 5.80 13.51
C LYS A 13 6.00 5.37 12.12
N TYR A 14 4.74 4.97 11.99
CA TYR A 14 4.15 4.56 10.72
C TYR A 14 4.08 5.73 9.72
N TYR A 15 3.66 6.91 10.15
CA TYR A 15 3.64 8.12 9.33
C TYR A 15 5.04 8.50 8.83
N GLN A 16 6.04 8.51 9.73
CA GLN A 16 7.43 8.78 9.36
C GLN A 16 7.99 7.75 8.38
N TRP A 17 7.69 6.46 8.60
CA TRP A 17 8.07 5.40 7.67
C TRP A 17 7.43 5.61 6.31
N ARG A 18 6.13 5.91 6.23
CA ARG A 18 5.44 6.18 4.96
C ARG A 18 6.06 7.33 4.17
N LEU A 19 6.47 8.41 4.83
CA LEU A 19 7.16 9.52 4.17
C LEU A 19 8.49 9.06 3.53
N LYS A 20 9.30 8.27 4.25
CA LYS A 20 10.53 7.68 3.70
C LYS A 20 10.24 6.74 2.53
N GLU A 21 9.16 5.97 2.61
CA GLU A 21 8.78 5.07 1.52
C GLU A 21 8.30 5.82 0.27
N ALA A 22 7.64 6.97 0.44
CA ALA A 22 7.29 7.83 -0.67
C ALA A 22 8.52 8.45 -1.36
N GLU A 23 9.55 8.82 -0.59
CA GLU A 23 10.84 9.29 -1.14
C GLU A 23 11.52 8.19 -1.95
N LYS A 24 11.65 6.98 -1.39
CA LYS A 24 12.21 5.81 -2.10
C LYS A 24 11.45 5.48 -3.38
N GLU A 25 10.12 5.60 -3.35
CA GLU A 25 9.30 5.35 -4.53
C GLU A 25 9.63 6.34 -5.65
N TYR A 26 9.87 7.61 -5.34
CA TYR A 26 10.33 8.59 -6.32
C TYR A 26 11.76 8.27 -6.81
N GLU A 27 12.69 7.96 -5.90
CA GLU A 27 14.09 7.64 -6.24
C GLU A 27 14.22 6.41 -7.16
N THR A 28 13.31 5.45 -7.01
CA THR A 28 13.23 4.23 -7.82
C THR A 28 12.33 4.38 -9.05
N ALA A 29 11.95 5.60 -9.42
CA ALA A 29 11.07 5.90 -10.55
C ALA A 29 9.73 5.14 -10.50
N PHE A 30 9.14 5.05 -9.31
CA PHE A 30 7.85 4.42 -9.01
C PHE A 30 7.80 2.92 -9.33
N GLU A 31 8.88 2.20 -9.03
CA GLU A 31 9.04 0.77 -9.35
C GLU A 31 7.91 -0.09 -8.74
N ARG A 32 7.59 0.10 -7.45
CA ARG A 32 6.62 -0.75 -6.73
C ARG A 32 5.19 -0.44 -7.17
N LEU A 33 4.86 0.83 -7.33
CA LEU A 33 3.58 1.28 -7.90
C LEU A 33 3.39 0.75 -9.32
N SER A 34 4.42 0.84 -10.16
CA SER A 34 4.37 0.29 -11.53
C SER A 34 4.25 -1.23 -11.54
N GLY A 35 4.79 -1.91 -10.52
CA GLY A 35 4.63 -3.34 -10.26
C GLY A 35 3.20 -3.75 -9.90
N MET A 36 2.38 -2.83 -9.37
CA MET A 36 0.96 -3.10 -9.09
C MET A 36 0.15 -3.47 -10.33
N LYS A 37 0.59 -2.97 -11.49
CA LYS A 37 -0.08 -3.13 -12.79
C LYS A 37 -1.55 -2.71 -12.81
N SER A 38 -2.09 -2.08 -11.75
CA SER A 38 -3.47 -1.60 -11.65
C SER A 38 -3.72 -0.38 -12.55
N TYR A 39 -4.96 -0.22 -13.01
CA TYR A 39 -5.36 0.99 -13.75
C TYR A 39 -5.05 2.26 -12.96
N PHE A 40 -5.41 2.26 -11.67
CA PHE A 40 -5.22 3.43 -10.81
C PHE A 40 -3.73 3.73 -10.60
N ALA A 41 -2.88 2.73 -10.36
CA ALA A 41 -1.44 2.96 -10.23
C ALA A 41 -0.83 3.52 -11.53
N ARG A 42 -1.24 3.01 -12.70
CA ARG A 42 -0.83 3.55 -14.00
C ARG A 42 -1.26 5.01 -14.18
N GLU A 43 -2.50 5.32 -13.83
CA GLU A 43 -3.02 6.69 -13.85
C GLU A 43 -2.20 7.61 -12.96
N ILE A 44 -1.92 7.19 -11.72
CA ILE A 44 -1.14 7.99 -10.78
C ILE A 44 0.28 8.23 -11.32
N VAL A 45 0.98 7.19 -11.78
CA VAL A 45 2.34 7.31 -12.33
C VAL A 45 2.37 8.22 -13.56
N GLU A 46 1.40 8.08 -14.47
CA GLU A 46 1.27 8.91 -15.68
C GLU A 46 0.89 10.37 -15.36
N VAL A 47 0.12 10.61 -14.29
CA VAL A 47 -0.16 11.97 -13.84
C VAL A 47 1.09 12.59 -13.22
N ILE A 48 1.80 11.86 -12.36
CA ILE A 48 3.01 12.34 -11.70
C ILE A 48 4.09 12.67 -12.74
N SER A 49 4.29 11.84 -13.76
CA SER A 49 5.31 12.07 -14.79
C SER A 49 5.17 13.40 -15.55
N ARG A 50 3.98 14.02 -15.51
CA ARG A 50 3.67 15.30 -16.15
C ARG A 50 3.98 16.53 -15.28
N PHE A 51 4.48 16.34 -14.07
CA PHE A 51 4.95 17.40 -13.19
C PHE A 51 6.43 17.69 -13.40
N SER A 52 6.91 18.84 -12.92
CA SER A 52 8.35 19.10 -12.85
C SER A 52 9.03 18.13 -11.87
N GLN A 53 10.32 17.85 -12.03
CA GLN A 53 11.05 16.94 -11.12
C GLN A 53 10.90 17.35 -9.64
N LYS A 54 10.94 18.67 -9.36
CA LYS A 54 10.74 19.21 -8.00
C LYS A 54 9.35 18.87 -7.44
N GLU A 55 8.32 18.88 -8.27
CA GLU A 55 6.96 18.56 -7.85
C GLU A 55 6.75 17.05 -7.75
N GLN A 56 7.34 16.26 -8.65
CA GLN A 56 7.27 14.80 -8.63
C GLN A 56 7.71 14.22 -7.28
N SER A 57 8.83 14.71 -6.74
CA SER A 57 9.34 14.27 -5.43
C SER A 57 8.44 14.65 -4.24
N LYS A 58 7.51 15.60 -4.44
CA LYS A 58 6.62 16.11 -3.38
C LYS A 58 5.23 15.48 -3.41
N ILE A 59 4.76 14.95 -4.54
CA ILE A 59 3.37 14.49 -4.67
C ILE A 59 3.04 13.38 -3.67
N LEU A 60 3.81 12.30 -3.61
CA LEU A 60 3.51 11.19 -2.69
C LEU A 60 3.54 11.61 -1.20
N PRO A 61 4.54 12.38 -0.73
CA PRO A 61 4.48 12.96 0.63
C PRO A 61 3.23 13.82 0.89
N ILE A 62 2.82 14.64 -0.08
CA ILE A 62 1.60 15.46 0.04
C ILE A 62 0.35 14.58 0.13
N LEU A 63 0.26 13.51 -0.66
CA LEU A 63 -0.85 12.57 -0.62
C LEU A 63 -0.95 11.85 0.73
N ILE A 64 0.20 11.43 1.29
CA ILE A 64 0.26 10.88 2.66
C ILE A 64 -0.28 11.89 3.66
N LYS A 65 0.19 13.14 3.62
CA LYS A 65 -0.30 14.19 4.52
C LYS A 65 -1.81 14.39 4.42
N LYS A 66 -2.35 14.45 3.19
CA LYS A 66 -3.78 14.61 2.94
C LYS A 66 -4.60 13.42 3.44
N SER A 67 -4.06 12.20 3.39
CA SER A 67 -4.74 11.00 3.91
C SER A 67 -4.82 10.95 5.44
N GLU A 68 -3.99 11.73 6.14
CA GLU A 68 -3.83 11.72 7.60
C GLU A 68 -4.39 12.99 8.29
N GLY A 69 -5.38 13.66 7.67
CA GLY A 69 -5.80 15.02 8.06
C GLY A 69 -6.10 15.21 9.56
N GLU A 70 -6.81 14.28 10.20
CA GLU A 70 -7.11 14.37 11.64
C GLU A 70 -5.85 14.16 12.51
N PHE A 71 -4.97 13.24 12.13
CA PHE A 71 -3.72 12.96 12.83
C PHE A 71 -2.74 14.14 12.75
N LEU A 72 -2.61 14.78 11.58
CA LEU A 72 -1.74 15.94 11.41
C LEU A 72 -2.19 17.15 12.22
N ASN A 73 -3.50 17.37 12.34
CA ASN A 73 -4.04 18.43 13.19
C ASN A 73 -3.59 18.26 14.64
N ASN A 74 -3.56 17.02 15.15
CA ASN A 74 -3.07 16.71 16.48
C ASN A 74 -1.55 16.94 16.63
N LEU A 75 -0.79 16.80 15.54
CA LEU A 75 0.66 17.08 15.50
C LEU A 75 1.01 18.53 15.18
N SER A 76 0.02 19.41 14.97
CA SER A 76 0.23 20.77 14.46
C SER A 76 1.02 20.85 13.14
N ILE A 77 1.04 19.76 12.36
CA ILE A 77 1.64 19.72 11.04
C ILE A 77 0.63 20.31 10.06
N LYS A 78 1.03 21.35 9.34
CA LYS A 78 0.19 22.01 8.33
C LYS A 78 0.68 21.70 6.93
N ILE A 79 -0.27 21.55 6.02
CA ILE A 79 0.00 21.57 4.58
C ILE A 79 0.29 23.02 4.20
N THR A 80 1.39 23.25 3.49
CA THR A 80 1.75 24.60 3.05
C THR A 80 0.94 25.03 1.83
N ASP A 81 0.90 26.34 1.55
CA ASP A 81 0.22 26.85 0.35
C ASP A 81 0.83 26.27 -0.94
N GLU A 82 2.16 26.06 -0.97
CA GLU A 82 2.84 25.40 -2.09
C GLU A 82 2.34 23.96 -2.27
N GLU A 83 2.24 23.20 -1.18
CA GLU A 83 1.75 21.83 -1.19
C GLU A 83 0.27 21.74 -1.62
N GLU A 84 -0.55 22.70 -1.21
CA GLU A 84 -1.95 22.80 -1.59
C GLU A 84 -2.10 23.03 -3.10
N VAL A 85 -1.29 23.92 -3.67
CA VAL A 85 -1.27 24.17 -5.13
C VAL A 85 -0.87 22.91 -5.89
N ILE A 86 0.19 22.21 -5.46
CA ILE A 86 0.64 20.97 -6.10
C ILE A 86 -0.46 19.91 -6.02
N PHE A 87 -1.09 19.74 -4.85
CA PHE A 87 -2.19 18.77 -4.67
C PHE A 87 -3.38 19.06 -5.57
N ASN A 88 -3.81 20.32 -5.66
CA ASN A 88 -4.93 20.72 -6.51
C ASN A 88 -4.62 20.48 -7.99
N ASN A 89 -3.40 20.80 -8.43
CA ASN A 89 -2.95 20.50 -9.79
C ASN A 89 -2.95 18.99 -10.07
N PHE A 90 -2.51 18.18 -9.10
CA PHE A 90 -2.52 16.73 -9.22
C PHE A 90 -3.95 16.21 -9.36
N TYR A 91 -4.85 16.66 -8.50
CA TYR A 91 -6.25 16.27 -8.53
C TYR A 91 -6.94 16.65 -9.85
N VAL A 92 -6.72 17.86 -10.35
CA VAL A 92 -7.23 18.30 -11.66
C VAL A 92 -6.70 17.41 -12.79
N LYS A 93 -5.42 17.06 -12.79
CA LYS A 93 -4.83 16.18 -13.81
C LYS A 93 -5.35 14.75 -13.74
N THR A 94 -5.62 14.20 -12.55
CA THR A 94 -6.29 12.89 -12.40
C THR A 94 -7.75 12.91 -12.90
N LYS A 95 -8.34 14.09 -13.11
CA LYS A 95 -9.67 14.24 -13.70
C LYS A 95 -9.65 14.48 -15.22
N ASN A 96 -8.48 14.48 -15.85
CA ASN A 96 -8.35 14.71 -17.27
C ASN A 96 -9.05 13.58 -18.07
N GLU A 97 -10.08 13.94 -18.83
CA GLU A 97 -10.90 12.97 -19.56
C GLU A 97 -10.14 12.26 -20.68
N ASP A 98 -9.23 12.96 -21.37
CA ASP A 98 -8.42 12.36 -22.43
C ASP A 98 -7.50 11.28 -21.89
N LEU A 99 -6.82 11.54 -20.76
CA LEU A 99 -5.99 10.57 -20.08
C LEU A 99 -6.82 9.36 -19.63
N ARG A 100 -7.98 9.59 -19.01
CA ARG A 100 -8.89 8.52 -18.60
C ARG A 100 -9.36 7.69 -19.79
N LYS A 101 -9.63 8.31 -20.94
CA LYS A 101 -10.00 7.63 -22.17
C LYS A 101 -8.85 6.75 -22.68
N ILE A 102 -7.62 7.28 -22.74
CA ILE A 102 -6.43 6.51 -23.15
C ILE A 102 -6.24 5.29 -22.25
N LEU A 103 -6.27 5.48 -20.93
CA LEU A 103 -6.09 4.39 -19.98
C LEU A 103 -7.25 3.40 -20.01
N SER A 104 -8.48 3.85 -20.25
CA SER A 104 -9.65 2.98 -20.42
C SER A 104 -9.54 2.09 -21.66
N GLU A 105 -9.04 2.62 -22.79
CA GLU A 105 -8.76 1.81 -23.97
C GLU A 105 -7.65 0.78 -23.73
N GLN A 106 -6.62 1.15 -22.95
CA GLN A 106 -5.59 0.19 -22.52
C GLN A 106 -6.20 -0.91 -21.65
N ASN A 107 -7.11 -0.56 -20.74
CA ASN A 107 -7.78 -1.53 -19.87
C ASN A 107 -8.59 -2.59 -20.63
N LYS A 108 -9.15 -2.25 -21.81
CA LYS A 108 -9.88 -3.23 -22.62
C LYS A 108 -8.99 -4.38 -23.11
N ARG A 109 -7.66 -4.21 -23.10
CA ARG A 109 -6.68 -5.23 -23.48
C ARG A 109 -6.30 -6.16 -22.33
N LEU A 110 -6.75 -5.87 -21.11
CA LEU A 110 -6.43 -6.65 -19.93
C LEU A 110 -7.13 -8.01 -19.97
N LYS A 111 -6.41 -9.04 -19.52
CA LYS A 111 -6.89 -10.40 -19.46
C LYS A 111 -7.37 -10.71 -18.04
N LYS A 112 -8.48 -11.44 -17.97
CA LYS A 112 -8.98 -12.02 -16.72
C LYS A 112 -8.41 -13.42 -16.55
N TYR A 113 -7.92 -13.71 -15.36
CA TYR A 113 -7.35 -15.01 -15.00
C TYR A 113 -8.21 -15.70 -13.96
N SER A 114 -8.37 -17.02 -14.07
CA SER A 114 -9.21 -17.76 -13.11
C SER A 114 -8.71 -17.58 -11.67
N LYS A 115 -9.63 -17.51 -10.70
CA LYS A 115 -9.28 -17.43 -9.27
C LYS A 115 -8.33 -18.55 -8.83
N ARG A 116 -8.56 -19.76 -9.34
CA ARG A 116 -7.71 -20.93 -9.05
C ARG A 116 -6.27 -20.72 -9.51
N PHE A 117 -6.08 -20.16 -10.70
CA PHE A 117 -4.75 -19.85 -11.23
C PHE A 117 -4.08 -18.75 -10.41
N LEU A 118 -4.76 -17.62 -10.20
CA LEU A 118 -4.24 -16.50 -9.40
C LEU A 118 -3.84 -16.95 -7.99
N ARG A 119 -4.71 -17.72 -7.31
CA ARG A 119 -4.44 -18.29 -5.99
C ARG A 119 -3.15 -19.10 -5.98
N LYS A 120 -3.00 -20.03 -6.93
CA LYS A 120 -1.81 -20.89 -7.01
C LYS A 120 -0.54 -20.05 -7.16
N VAL A 121 -0.55 -19.08 -8.07
CA VAL A 121 0.64 -18.24 -8.34
C VAL A 121 1.00 -17.38 -7.13
N ILE A 122 0.01 -16.79 -6.45
CA ILE A 122 0.23 -15.97 -5.25
C ILE A 122 0.75 -16.82 -4.08
N ILE A 123 0.15 -17.98 -3.82
CA ILE A 123 0.59 -18.88 -2.75
C ILE A 123 2.03 -19.30 -2.98
N ASN A 124 2.38 -19.70 -4.21
CA ASN A 124 3.75 -20.10 -4.53
C ASN A 124 4.76 -18.95 -4.27
N ALA A 125 4.46 -17.74 -4.74
CA ALA A 125 5.35 -16.59 -4.52
C ALA A 125 5.51 -16.23 -3.04
N LEU A 126 4.42 -16.32 -2.25
CA LEU A 126 4.47 -16.11 -0.80
C LEU A 126 5.27 -17.21 -0.11
N ASP A 127 5.09 -18.47 -0.48
CA ASP A 127 5.83 -19.60 0.09
C ASP A 127 7.33 -19.51 -0.19
N GLU A 128 7.71 -19.17 -1.43
CA GLU A 128 9.11 -19.00 -1.82
C GLU A 128 9.85 -17.90 -1.02
N ILE A 129 9.16 -16.79 -0.69
CA ILE A 129 9.78 -15.61 -0.05
C ILE A 129 9.61 -15.59 1.47
N LEU A 130 8.43 -15.95 1.97
CA LEU A 130 8.04 -15.82 3.37
C LEU A 130 7.92 -17.17 4.09
N GLN A 131 7.72 -18.27 3.35
CA GLN A 131 7.42 -19.59 3.91
C GLN A 131 6.33 -19.56 5.00
N PRO A 132 5.18 -18.87 4.79
CA PRO A 132 4.23 -18.64 5.85
C PRO A 132 3.38 -19.89 6.11
N LYS A 133 2.86 -20.01 7.34
CA LYS A 133 1.83 -21.00 7.67
C LYS A 133 0.45 -20.38 7.45
N PHE A 134 -0.20 -20.74 6.34
CA PHE A 134 -1.56 -20.28 6.04
C PHE A 134 -2.58 -20.94 6.97
N TYR A 135 -3.41 -20.14 7.64
CA TYR A 135 -4.50 -20.64 8.51
C TYR A 135 -5.88 -20.55 7.83
N ALA A 136 -5.99 -19.77 6.76
CA ALA A 136 -7.13 -19.69 5.85
C ALA A 136 -6.60 -19.35 4.44
N ASP A 137 -7.48 -19.28 3.42
CA ASP A 137 -7.15 -19.22 1.97
C ASP A 137 -5.74 -18.65 1.65
N ILE A 138 -5.59 -17.33 1.64
CA ILE A 138 -4.28 -16.65 1.55
C ILE A 138 -4.16 -15.71 2.75
N CYS A 139 -4.31 -16.28 3.94
CA CYS A 139 -4.22 -15.56 5.22
C CYS A 139 -3.17 -16.22 6.11
N PHE A 140 -2.25 -15.43 6.63
CA PHE A 140 -1.20 -15.90 7.53
C PHE A 140 -0.85 -14.85 8.57
N ASP A 141 -0.39 -15.34 9.72
CA ASP A 141 0.06 -14.52 10.83
C ASP A 141 1.58 -14.59 10.92
N GLN A 142 2.21 -13.44 11.16
CA GLN A 142 3.62 -13.35 11.52
C GLN A 142 3.73 -12.75 12.92
N GLN A 143 4.24 -13.55 13.86
CA GLN A 143 4.61 -13.02 15.17
C GLN A 143 5.88 -12.16 15.02
N ILE A 144 5.82 -10.94 15.55
CA ILE A 144 6.91 -9.95 15.48
C ILE A 144 7.67 -9.93 16.81
N SER A 145 6.96 -9.84 17.93
CA SER A 145 7.52 -9.95 19.28
C SER A 145 6.49 -10.57 20.22
N LYS A 146 6.75 -10.70 21.52
CA LYS A 146 5.83 -11.37 22.47
C LYS A 146 4.39 -10.84 22.40
N ASN A 147 4.23 -9.54 22.19
CA ASN A 147 2.94 -8.86 22.24
C ASN A 147 2.45 -8.41 20.86
N TRP A 148 3.14 -8.76 19.77
CA TRP A 148 2.90 -8.14 18.47
C TRP A 148 2.79 -9.15 17.34
N LYS A 149 1.74 -8.98 16.53
CA LYS A 149 1.44 -9.84 15.39
C LYS A 149 0.98 -9.01 14.19
N ILE A 150 1.43 -9.41 13.01
CA ILE A 150 0.91 -8.93 11.73
C ILE A 150 0.11 -10.05 11.10
N SER A 151 -1.17 -9.80 10.85
CA SER A 151 -2.02 -10.67 10.04
C SER A 151 -2.05 -10.14 8.62
N THR A 152 -1.66 -10.97 7.66
CA THR A 152 -1.65 -10.63 6.24
C THR A 152 -2.74 -11.39 5.51
N PHE A 153 -3.45 -10.69 4.63
CA PHE A 153 -4.57 -11.22 3.85
C PHE A 153 -4.37 -10.87 2.39
N VAL A 154 -4.59 -11.84 1.50
CA VAL A 154 -4.74 -11.60 0.06
C VAL A 154 -6.10 -12.10 -0.38
N ILE A 155 -6.93 -11.19 -0.90
CA ILE A 155 -8.30 -11.49 -1.33
C ILE A 155 -8.38 -11.40 -2.84
N ILE A 156 -8.85 -12.48 -3.47
CA ILE A 156 -9.07 -12.57 -4.92
C ILE A 156 -10.56 -12.33 -5.22
N ASP A 157 -10.85 -11.16 -5.79
CA ASP A 157 -12.20 -10.74 -6.13
C ASP A 157 -12.73 -11.49 -7.38
N ASN A 158 -14.05 -11.47 -7.54
CA ASN A 158 -14.79 -12.06 -8.66
C ASN A 158 -14.36 -11.52 -10.02
N ASN A 159 -13.79 -10.31 -10.07
CA ASN A 159 -13.30 -9.70 -11.31
C ASN A 159 -11.89 -10.15 -11.71
N SER A 160 -11.33 -11.18 -11.07
CA SER A 160 -9.95 -11.66 -11.33
C SER A 160 -8.87 -10.64 -10.96
N SER A 161 -9.23 -9.63 -10.17
CA SER A 161 -8.30 -8.78 -9.44
C SER A 161 -8.08 -9.37 -8.05
N TYR A 162 -6.99 -8.96 -7.41
CA TYR A 162 -6.81 -9.21 -5.99
C TYR A 162 -6.37 -7.94 -5.28
N TYR A 163 -6.52 -7.93 -3.96
CA TYR A 163 -5.98 -6.93 -3.07
C TYR A 163 -5.25 -7.63 -1.93
N TYR A 164 -4.22 -6.99 -1.38
CA TYR A 164 -3.57 -7.44 -0.16
C TYR A 164 -3.71 -6.39 0.94
N SER A 165 -3.69 -6.83 2.20
CA SER A 165 -3.58 -5.94 3.35
C SER A 165 -2.96 -6.61 4.55
N HIS A 166 -2.41 -5.78 5.43
CA HIS A 166 -1.99 -6.14 6.76
C HIS A 166 -2.94 -5.55 7.81
N ILE A 167 -3.13 -6.29 8.89
CA ILE A 167 -3.72 -5.84 10.15
C ILE A 167 -2.67 -6.07 11.22
N ILE A 168 -2.41 -5.06 12.04
CA ILE A 168 -1.46 -5.14 13.14
C ILE A 168 -2.25 -5.34 14.43
N THR A 169 -1.84 -6.30 15.24
CA THR A 169 -2.50 -6.64 16.50
C THR A 169 -1.49 -6.62 17.64
N LYS A 170 -1.82 -5.89 18.71
CA LYS A 170 -1.12 -5.96 20.00
C LYS A 170 -1.89 -6.87 20.95
N LEU A 171 -1.21 -7.85 21.53
CA LEU A 171 -1.72 -8.65 22.64
C LEU A 171 -1.46 -7.89 23.95
N ASN A 172 -2.51 -7.69 24.73
CA ASN A 172 -2.44 -7.02 26.02
C ASN A 172 -2.10 -8.00 27.15
N GLU A 173 -1.72 -7.48 28.31
CA GLU A 173 -1.38 -8.30 29.49
C GLU A 173 -2.54 -9.17 29.98
N ASP A 174 -3.78 -8.76 29.71
CA ASP A 174 -5.02 -9.48 30.01
C ASP A 174 -5.42 -10.50 28.92
N ASN A 175 -4.52 -10.77 27.96
CA ASN A 175 -4.73 -11.61 26.78
C ASN A 175 -5.81 -11.12 25.81
N THR A 176 -6.24 -9.86 25.90
CA THR A 176 -7.10 -9.25 24.87
C THR A 176 -6.27 -8.76 23.68
N GLU A 177 -6.87 -8.76 22.49
CA GLU A 177 -6.23 -8.26 21.26
C GLU A 177 -6.72 -6.84 20.94
N THR A 178 -5.77 -5.93 20.68
CA THR A 178 -6.06 -4.58 20.18
C THR A 178 -5.51 -4.43 18.77
N ARG A 179 -6.37 -4.08 17.82
CA ARG A 179 -5.95 -3.75 16.45
C ARG A 179 -5.40 -2.33 16.42
N ILE A 180 -4.28 -2.16 15.72
CA ILE A 180 -3.50 -0.92 15.67
C ILE A 180 -3.41 -0.42 14.22
N GLY A 181 -3.52 0.90 14.05
CA GLY A 181 -3.42 1.56 12.76
C GLY A 181 -4.68 1.46 11.90
N PRO A 182 -4.60 1.85 10.61
CA PRO A 182 -5.73 1.80 9.71
C PRO A 182 -6.15 0.34 9.46
N PHE A 183 -7.45 0.12 9.26
CA PHE A 183 -8.05 -1.22 9.09
C PHE A 183 -7.46 -2.04 7.93
N THR A 184 -6.79 -1.38 6.97
CA THR A 184 -6.11 -2.03 5.84
C THR A 184 -4.80 -1.33 5.53
N ILE A 185 -3.68 -2.02 5.75
CA ILE A 185 -2.35 -1.51 5.42
C ILE A 185 -1.83 -2.20 4.15
N ASN A 186 -1.60 -1.45 3.08
CA ASN A 186 -1.04 -1.90 1.79
C ASN A 186 -0.34 -0.76 1.05
N LEU A 187 0.36 -1.06 -0.05
CA LEU A 187 1.15 -0.07 -0.81
C LEU A 187 0.36 1.19 -1.18
N SER A 188 -0.90 1.07 -1.61
CA SER A 188 -1.72 2.24 -1.92
C SER A 188 -1.91 3.11 -0.67
N THR A 189 -2.35 2.52 0.44
CA THR A 189 -2.52 3.28 1.68
C THR A 189 -1.19 3.83 2.22
N TRP A 190 -0.06 3.12 2.04
CA TRP A 190 1.27 3.60 2.43
C TRP A 190 1.61 4.92 1.74
N LEU A 191 1.20 5.06 0.48
CA LEU A 191 1.49 6.22 -0.36
C LEU A 191 0.37 7.27 -0.36
N GLY A 192 -0.62 7.15 0.54
CA GLY A 192 -1.74 8.09 0.63
C GLY A 192 -2.73 7.99 -0.54
N LEU A 193 -2.77 6.82 -1.17
CA LEU A 193 -3.59 6.49 -2.32
C LEU A 193 -4.77 5.61 -1.92
N TYR A 194 -5.84 5.69 -2.70
CA TYR A 194 -6.97 4.77 -2.54
C TYR A 194 -6.57 3.35 -2.94
N PRO A 195 -7.04 2.32 -2.21
CA PRO A 195 -6.81 0.93 -2.58
C PRO A 195 -7.27 0.67 -4.02
N SER A 196 -6.43 0.01 -4.80
CA SER A 196 -6.77 -0.40 -6.17
C SER A 196 -6.48 -1.87 -6.40
N GLY A 197 -7.35 -2.53 -7.16
CA GLY A 197 -7.18 -3.93 -7.54
C GLY A 197 -6.14 -4.08 -8.65
N TRP A 198 -5.41 -5.19 -8.62
CA TRP A 198 -4.36 -5.49 -9.58
C TRP A 198 -4.95 -6.07 -10.88
N VAL A 199 -4.35 -5.75 -12.02
CA VAL A 199 -4.81 -6.21 -13.36
C VAL A 199 -3.63 -6.61 -14.25
N PHE A 200 -3.88 -7.47 -15.24
CA PHE A 200 -2.82 -8.15 -15.99
C PHE A 200 -3.08 -8.07 -17.49
N GLU A 201 -2.04 -7.82 -18.30
CA GLU A 201 -2.15 -7.88 -19.77
C GLU A 201 -1.85 -9.30 -20.27
N ASN A 202 -1.00 -10.01 -19.55
CA ASN A 202 -0.54 -11.34 -19.89
C ASN A 202 -0.18 -12.15 -18.62
N GLU A 203 0.21 -13.41 -18.81
CA GLU A 203 0.46 -14.32 -17.69
C GLU A 203 1.74 -13.96 -16.94
N GLN A 204 2.74 -13.43 -17.65
CA GLN A 204 3.99 -12.96 -17.04
C GLN A 204 3.73 -11.84 -16.03
N ASP A 205 2.76 -10.96 -16.30
CA ASP A 205 2.35 -9.92 -15.36
C ASP A 205 1.78 -10.53 -14.08
N VAL A 206 1.03 -11.63 -14.17
CA VAL A 206 0.49 -12.32 -12.98
C VAL A 206 1.63 -12.81 -12.09
N TYR A 207 2.65 -13.48 -12.64
CA TYR A 207 3.81 -13.95 -11.87
C TYR A 207 4.60 -12.79 -11.27
N LYS A 208 4.87 -11.74 -12.06
CA LYS A 208 5.58 -10.54 -11.58
C LYS A 208 4.82 -9.89 -10.43
N SER A 209 3.52 -9.68 -10.59
CA SER A 209 2.71 -9.03 -9.58
C SER A 209 2.54 -9.88 -8.32
N ALA A 210 2.45 -11.21 -8.42
CA ALA A 210 2.47 -12.10 -7.26
C ALA A 210 3.79 -12.01 -6.48
N ASN A 211 4.92 -12.01 -7.19
CA ASN A 211 6.23 -11.79 -6.60
C ASN A 211 6.34 -10.41 -5.93
N THR A 212 5.82 -9.35 -6.58
CA THR A 212 5.76 -8.01 -5.99
C THR A 212 4.96 -7.99 -4.69
N ILE A 213 3.80 -8.65 -4.61
CA ILE A 213 3.06 -8.75 -3.33
C ILE A 213 3.92 -9.41 -2.27
N ALA A 214 4.52 -10.56 -2.58
CA ALA A 214 5.29 -11.31 -1.60
C ALA A 214 6.48 -10.49 -1.06
N LEU A 215 7.17 -9.76 -1.95
CA LEU A 215 8.22 -8.80 -1.58
C LEU A 215 7.67 -7.65 -0.74
N LEU A 216 6.53 -7.06 -1.09
CA LEU A 216 5.90 -5.98 -0.32
C LEU A 216 5.47 -6.45 1.07
N CYS A 217 4.89 -7.65 1.18
CA CYS A 217 4.51 -8.23 2.46
C CYS A 217 5.73 -8.47 3.33
N LYS A 218 6.79 -9.07 2.77
CA LYS A 218 8.07 -9.25 3.47
C LYS A 218 8.66 -7.93 3.93
N TYR A 219 8.74 -6.96 3.04
CA TYR A 219 9.29 -5.65 3.32
C TYR A 219 8.56 -4.95 4.47
N PHE A 220 7.22 -5.02 4.48
CA PHE A 220 6.43 -4.42 5.55
C PHE A 220 6.65 -5.10 6.90
N ILE A 221 6.68 -6.44 6.91
CA ILE A 221 6.93 -7.25 8.10
C ILE A 221 8.33 -6.94 8.68
N ASP A 222 9.35 -6.95 7.83
CA ASP A 222 10.73 -6.67 8.22
C ASP A 222 10.86 -5.23 8.76
N SER A 223 10.26 -4.25 8.07
CA SER A 223 10.24 -2.85 8.53
C SER A 223 9.59 -2.70 9.90
N PHE A 224 8.49 -3.42 10.15
CA PHE A 224 7.78 -3.34 11.43
C PHE A 224 8.61 -3.93 12.58
N GLN A 225 9.41 -4.97 12.32
CA GLN A 225 10.36 -5.52 13.31
C GLN A 225 11.42 -4.47 13.69
N GLU A 226 11.91 -3.68 12.73
CA GLU A 226 12.92 -2.64 12.97
C GLU A 226 12.39 -1.45 13.78
N TRP A 227 11.06 -1.27 13.86
CA TRP A 227 10.49 -0.16 14.62
C TRP A 227 10.68 -0.29 16.13
N ASN A 228 11.17 -1.42 16.65
CA ASN A 228 11.43 -1.68 18.07
C ASN A 228 10.27 -1.20 18.95
N ILE A 229 9.06 -1.73 18.68
CA ILE A 229 7.85 -1.42 19.43
C ILE A 229 7.64 -2.55 20.43
N ASP A 230 7.85 -2.27 21.72
CA ASP A 230 7.51 -3.16 22.84
C ASP A 230 6.25 -2.65 23.58
#